data_AF-A0A059FT61-F1
#
_entry.id   AF-A0A059FT61-F1
#
_cell.length_a   1.000
_cell.length_b   1.000
_cell.length_c   1.000
_cell.angle_alpha   90.00
_cell.angle_beta   90.00
_cell.angle_gamma   90.00
#
_symmetry.space_group_name_H-M   'P 1'
#
loop_
_entity.id
_entity.type
_entity.pdbx_description
1 polymer ?
#
loop_
_entity_poly.entity_id
_entity_poly.type
_entity_poly.pdbx_seq_one_letter_code
_entity_poly.pdbx_strand_id
1 'polypeptide(L)'
;MLRLSALAAFVLTLSVPFAAAQVTVIGGGIAKECYEAAKYQRVSASAGEKICTKAIESEIMNVSNKAATYTNRGVLRMRDGRLEAALSDYDISKRMQPDVGATYLNEGAAHILRQDYNSALVSLNKAIELESTDLYAAYYNRAIARENTGDLQGAYFDFKQADDLNPDFELAKIQMSRFTVVAN
;
A
#
# COMPACT_ATOMS: atom_id res chain seq x y z
N MET A 1 24.48 18.87 -11.63
CA MET A 1 23.97 17.60 -11.05
C MET A 1 23.58 17.88 -9.62
N LEU A 2 22.29 17.83 -9.26
CA LEU A 2 21.84 18.02 -7.88
C LEU A 2 22.27 16.81 -7.04
N ARG A 3 22.85 17.05 -5.86
CA ARG A 3 23.09 16.00 -4.87
C ARG A 3 22.16 16.22 -3.69
N LEU A 4 21.45 15.15 -3.30
CA LEU A 4 20.61 15.12 -2.12
C LEU A 4 21.41 14.48 -0.98
N SER A 5 21.47 15.16 0.16
CA SER A 5 22.06 14.64 1.39
C SER A 5 21.02 14.70 2.49
N ALA A 6 20.75 13.57 3.15
CA ALA A 6 19.97 13.53 4.38
C ALA A 6 20.82 14.10 5.52
N LEU A 7 20.27 15.03 6.31
CA LEU A 7 20.96 15.47 7.51
C LEU A 7 21.09 14.29 8.47
N ALA A 8 22.32 13.89 8.77
CA ALA A 8 22.65 13.06 9.92
C ALA A 8 22.49 13.90 11.21
N ALA A 9 21.25 14.29 11.51
CA ALA A 9 20.89 14.85 12.80
C ALA A 9 20.22 13.72 13.59
N PHE A 10 20.84 13.33 14.69
CA PHE A 10 20.30 12.45 15.71
C PHE A 10 19.06 13.13 16.31
N VAL A 11 17.91 13.02 15.63
CA VAL A 11 16.62 13.56 16.05
C VAL A 11 15.64 12.41 16.04
N LEU A 12 14.95 12.26 17.18
CA LEU A 12 14.06 11.18 17.56
C LEU A 12 13.32 10.52 16.38
N THR A 13 13.38 9.19 16.36
CA THR A 13 12.49 8.31 15.61
C THR A 13 11.03 8.60 15.94
N LEU A 14 10.42 9.57 15.26
CA LEU A 14 8.98 9.83 15.31
C LEU A 14 8.44 9.89 13.89
N SER A 15 8.37 8.72 13.26
CA SER A 15 7.13 8.23 12.66
C SER A 15 7.43 6.83 12.12
N VAL A 16 6.77 5.82 12.67
CA VAL A 16 6.59 4.58 11.91
C VAL A 16 5.96 5.01 10.58
N PRO A 17 6.58 4.75 9.42
CA PRO A 17 6.02 5.17 8.15
C PRO A 17 4.65 4.53 7.99
N PHE A 18 3.60 5.35 8.01
CA PHE A 18 2.24 4.90 7.71
C PHE A 18 2.20 4.51 6.24
N ALA A 19 2.30 3.21 5.95
CA ALA A 19 2.09 2.72 4.60
C ALA A 19 0.61 2.90 4.23
N ALA A 20 0.35 3.60 3.12
CA ALA A 20 -1.00 3.82 2.64
C ALA A 20 -1.52 2.54 1.94
N ALA A 21 -2.78 2.20 2.16
CA ALA A 21 -3.43 0.99 1.65
C ALA A 21 -4.65 1.36 0.79
N GLN A 22 -4.83 0.65 -0.33
CA GLN A 22 -5.93 0.85 -1.28
C GLN A 22 -7.00 -0.23 -1.10
N VAL A 23 -8.28 0.12 -1.29
CA VAL A 23 -9.40 -0.84 -1.23
C VAL A 23 -10.16 -0.82 -2.56
N THR A 24 -10.39 -1.99 -3.16
CA THR A 24 -11.04 -2.12 -4.48
C THR A 24 -12.56 -2.19 -4.34
N VAL A 25 -13.29 -1.42 -5.15
CA VAL A 25 -14.76 -1.43 -5.20
C VAL A 25 -15.25 -2.79 -5.72
N ILE A 26 -16.19 -3.38 -5.00
CA ILE A 26 -16.84 -4.63 -5.39
C ILE A 26 -18.34 -4.36 -5.53
N GLY A 27 -19.05 -5.16 -6.34
CA GLY A 27 -20.48 -5.05 -6.65
C GLY A 27 -21.43 -5.17 -5.43
N GLY A 28 -22.57 -5.85 -5.58
CA GLY A 28 -23.53 -6.05 -4.48
C GLY A 28 -23.10 -7.14 -3.48
N GLY A 29 -23.99 -7.49 -2.54
CA GLY A 29 -23.82 -8.68 -1.68
C GLY A 29 -22.86 -8.52 -0.50
N ILE A 30 -22.40 -9.65 0.04
CA ILE A 30 -21.50 -9.71 1.21
C ILE A 30 -20.10 -9.22 0.82
N ALA A 31 -19.70 -9.41 -0.43
CA ALA A 31 -18.46 -8.84 -0.96
C ALA A 31 -18.44 -7.30 -0.88
N LYS A 32 -19.61 -6.64 -1.03
CA LYS A 32 -19.74 -5.20 -0.78
C LYS A 32 -19.50 -4.87 0.69
N GLU A 33 -20.10 -5.62 1.61
CA GLU A 33 -19.91 -5.42 3.05
C GLU A 33 -18.43 -5.61 3.46
N CYS A 34 -17.74 -6.58 2.84
CA CYS A 34 -16.30 -6.76 2.99
C CYS A 34 -15.51 -5.52 2.53
N TYR A 35 -15.83 -5.00 1.33
CA TYR A 35 -15.26 -3.74 0.83
C TYR A 35 -15.51 -2.58 1.80
N GLU A 36 -16.74 -2.41 2.28
CA GLU A 36 -17.11 -1.33 3.19
C GLU A 36 -16.38 -1.44 4.54
N ALA A 37 -16.21 -2.66 5.05
CA ALA A 37 -15.42 -2.93 6.26
C ALA A 37 -13.95 -2.55 6.06
N ALA A 38 -13.34 -2.95 4.93
CA ALA A 38 -11.96 -2.61 4.59
C ALA A 38 -11.77 -1.11 4.31
N LYS A 39 -12.76 -0.42 3.72
CA LYS A 39 -12.64 1.00 3.39
C LYS A 39 -12.91 1.93 4.57
N TYR A 40 -14.06 1.77 5.22
CA TYR A 40 -14.57 2.77 6.16
C TYR A 40 -14.19 2.51 7.62
N GLN A 41 -13.59 1.35 7.93
CA GLN A 41 -13.14 1.01 9.30
C GLN A 41 -14.27 1.13 10.35
N ARG A 42 -15.52 0.93 9.96
CA ARG A 42 -16.70 0.99 10.86
C ARG A 42 -16.79 -0.21 11.80
N VAL A 43 -16.03 -1.26 11.53
CA VAL A 43 -15.94 -2.49 12.32
C VAL A 43 -14.47 -2.81 12.57
N SER A 44 -14.18 -3.63 13.58
CA SER A 44 -12.82 -4.09 13.83
C SER A 44 -12.28 -4.90 12.64
N ALA A 45 -10.95 -4.93 12.48
CA ALA A 45 -10.30 -5.68 11.41
C ALA A 45 -10.70 -7.17 11.41
N SER A 46 -10.76 -7.79 12.59
CA SER A 46 -11.21 -9.18 12.76
C SER A 46 -12.70 -9.37 12.38
N ALA A 47 -13.58 -8.42 12.72
CA ALA A 47 -14.98 -8.49 12.30
C ALA A 47 -15.13 -8.35 10.79
N GLY A 48 -14.42 -7.41 10.17
CA GLY A 48 -14.37 -7.26 8.71
C GLY A 48 -13.83 -8.51 8.00
N GLU A 49 -12.78 -9.14 8.54
CA GLU A 49 -12.22 -10.37 7.97
C GLU A 49 -13.26 -11.50 7.91
N LYS A 50 -14.08 -11.64 8.96
CA LYS A 50 -15.15 -12.65 8.99
C LYS A 50 -16.17 -12.42 7.88
N ILE A 51 -16.53 -11.15 7.62
CA ILE A 51 -17.42 -10.77 6.51
C ILE A 51 -16.80 -11.17 5.17
N CYS A 52 -15.54 -10.82 4.93
CA CYS A 52 -14.83 -11.18 3.70
C CYS A 52 -14.70 -12.70 3.52
N THR A 53 -14.43 -13.43 4.59
CA THR A 53 -14.34 -14.91 4.56
C THR A 53 -15.68 -15.52 4.19
N LYS A 54 -16.76 -15.04 4.81
CA LYS A 54 -18.12 -15.47 4.44
C LYS A 54 -18.44 -15.18 2.98
N ALA A 55 -18.08 -14.01 2.47
CA ALA A 55 -18.26 -13.68 1.04
C ALA A 55 -17.53 -14.69 0.15
N ILE A 56 -16.24 -14.95 0.41
CA ILE A 56 -15.40 -15.88 -0.38
C ILE A 56 -15.96 -17.31 -0.41
N GLU A 57 -16.54 -17.77 0.69
CA GLU A 57 -17.03 -19.15 0.87
C GLU A 57 -18.46 -19.37 0.38
N SER A 58 -19.34 -18.36 0.53
CA SER A 58 -20.78 -18.55 0.36
C SER A 58 -21.38 -17.76 -0.81
N GLU A 59 -20.70 -16.71 -1.29
CA GLU A 59 -21.20 -15.88 -2.37
C GLU A 59 -20.64 -16.33 -3.73
N ILE A 60 -21.52 -16.47 -4.71
CA ILE A 60 -21.12 -16.74 -6.10
C ILE A 60 -20.60 -15.43 -6.70
N MET A 61 -19.29 -15.36 -6.95
CA MET A 61 -18.60 -14.20 -7.51
C MET A 61 -17.94 -14.53 -8.84
N ASN A 62 -17.88 -13.55 -9.73
CA ASN A 62 -16.94 -13.61 -10.85
C ASN A 62 -15.49 -13.54 -10.34
N VAL A 63 -14.54 -13.90 -11.21
CA VAL A 63 -13.11 -13.97 -10.85
C VAL A 63 -12.59 -12.63 -10.31
N SER A 64 -12.97 -11.52 -10.93
CA SER A 64 -12.48 -10.20 -10.54
C SER A 64 -12.97 -9.77 -9.15
N ASN A 65 -14.26 -9.94 -8.86
CA ASN A 65 -14.83 -9.67 -7.54
C ASN A 65 -14.21 -10.57 -6.47
N LYS A 66 -13.94 -11.85 -6.81
CA LYS A 66 -13.33 -12.77 -5.85
C LYS A 66 -11.88 -12.37 -5.55
N ALA A 67 -11.09 -12.02 -6.56
CA ALA A 67 -9.73 -11.51 -6.40
C ALA A 67 -9.71 -10.22 -5.54
N ALA A 68 -10.58 -9.26 -5.84
CA ALA A 68 -10.73 -8.04 -5.04
C ALA A 68 -11.14 -8.32 -3.59
N THR A 69 -11.98 -9.35 -3.35
CA THR A 69 -12.38 -9.74 -1.99
C THR A 69 -11.20 -10.30 -1.19
N TYR A 70 -10.34 -11.11 -1.83
CA TYR A 70 -9.07 -11.54 -1.20
C TYR A 70 -8.17 -10.34 -0.89
N THR A 71 -8.02 -9.38 -1.82
CA THR A 71 -7.26 -8.15 -1.58
C THR A 71 -7.79 -7.38 -0.37
N ASN A 72 -9.11 -7.17 -0.29
CA ASN A 72 -9.74 -6.46 0.83
C ASN A 72 -9.59 -7.21 2.17
N ARG A 73 -9.69 -8.54 2.16
CA ARG A 73 -9.40 -9.34 3.36
C ARG A 73 -7.94 -9.24 3.80
N GLY A 74 -7.01 -9.23 2.84
CA GLY A 74 -5.60 -9.01 3.09
C GLY A 74 -5.34 -7.66 3.77
N VAL A 75 -5.98 -6.58 3.30
CA VAL A 75 -5.90 -5.25 3.94
C VAL A 75 -6.35 -5.29 5.40
N LEU A 76 -7.45 -5.98 5.70
CA LEU A 76 -7.95 -6.13 7.06
C LEU A 76 -6.94 -6.91 7.93
N ARG A 77 -6.40 -8.02 7.43
CA ARG A 77 -5.37 -8.81 8.13
C ARG A 77 -4.09 -8.02 8.37
N MET A 78 -3.66 -7.23 7.41
CA MET A 78 -2.50 -6.34 7.53
C MET A 78 -2.70 -5.31 8.64
N ARG A 79 -3.87 -4.67 8.70
CA ARG A 79 -4.21 -3.71 9.78
C ARG A 79 -4.25 -4.35 11.17
N ASP A 80 -4.57 -5.64 11.22
CA ASP A 80 -4.55 -6.46 12.44
C ASP A 80 -3.14 -6.99 12.79
N GLY A 81 -2.10 -6.57 12.07
CA GLY A 81 -0.72 -7.02 12.26
C GLY A 81 -0.42 -8.43 11.73
N ARG A 82 -1.38 -9.11 11.12
CA ARG A 82 -1.23 -10.47 10.57
C ARG A 82 -0.68 -10.44 9.15
N LEU A 83 0.57 -9.99 9.02
CA LEU A 83 1.22 -9.72 7.74
C LEU A 83 1.34 -10.96 6.84
N GLU A 84 1.70 -12.13 7.38
CA GLU A 84 1.77 -13.37 6.58
C GLU A 84 0.41 -13.79 6.00
N ALA A 85 -0.65 -13.62 6.78
CA ALA A 85 -2.01 -13.92 6.32
C ALA A 85 -2.48 -12.93 5.24
N ALA A 86 -2.04 -11.67 5.33
CA ALA A 86 -2.29 -10.67 4.30
C ALA A 86 -1.56 -10.99 2.99
N LEU A 87 -0.25 -11.30 3.06
CA LEU A 87 0.56 -11.69 1.91
C LEU A 87 0.00 -12.93 1.20
N SER A 88 -0.44 -13.93 1.96
CA SER A 88 -1.11 -15.12 1.42
C SER A 88 -2.39 -14.78 0.65
N ASP A 89 -3.20 -13.84 1.14
CA ASP A 89 -4.40 -13.37 0.43
C ASP A 89 -4.03 -12.60 -0.85
N TYR A 90 -2.98 -11.78 -0.83
CA TYR A 90 -2.50 -11.09 -2.04
C TYR A 90 -1.97 -12.08 -3.08
N ASP A 91 -1.28 -13.14 -2.68
CA ASP A 91 -0.86 -14.22 -3.59
C ASP A 91 -2.03 -14.98 -4.21
N ILE A 92 -3.11 -15.21 -3.45
CA ILE A 92 -4.34 -15.78 -4.00
C ILE A 92 -4.96 -14.81 -5.01
N SER A 93 -5.07 -13.53 -4.67
CA SER A 93 -5.61 -12.50 -5.56
C SER A 93 -4.83 -12.41 -6.88
N LYS A 94 -3.48 -12.35 -6.84
CA LYS A 94 -2.61 -12.34 -8.04
C LYS A 94 -2.76 -13.60 -8.91
N ARG A 95 -2.94 -14.77 -8.30
CA ARG A 95 -3.18 -16.02 -9.04
C ARG A 95 -4.54 -16.04 -9.73
N MET A 96 -5.55 -15.41 -9.13
CA MET A 96 -6.87 -15.27 -9.75
C MET A 96 -6.89 -14.22 -10.85
N GLN A 97 -6.28 -13.06 -10.57
CA GLN A 97 -6.22 -11.93 -11.48
C GLN A 97 -4.88 -11.20 -11.29
N PRO A 98 -3.93 -11.36 -12.22
CA PRO A 98 -2.56 -10.86 -12.07
C PRO A 98 -2.41 -9.35 -12.33
N ASP A 99 -3.44 -8.67 -12.85
CA ASP A 99 -3.43 -7.25 -13.24
C ASP A 99 -4.18 -6.34 -12.25
N VAL A 100 -4.39 -6.78 -11.01
CA VAL A 100 -5.00 -5.93 -9.96
C VAL A 100 -3.94 -5.05 -9.29
N GLY A 101 -3.76 -3.82 -9.78
CA GLY A 101 -2.77 -2.87 -9.23
C GLY A 101 -2.87 -2.67 -7.70
N ALA A 102 -4.09 -2.60 -7.17
CA ALA A 102 -4.33 -2.47 -5.73
C ALA A 102 -3.74 -3.62 -4.90
N THR A 103 -3.69 -4.84 -5.45
CA THR A 103 -3.11 -5.99 -4.77
C THR A 103 -1.61 -5.80 -4.57
N TYR A 104 -0.90 -5.37 -5.61
CA TYR A 104 0.54 -5.10 -5.53
C TYR A 104 0.87 -3.89 -4.65
N LEU A 105 0.03 -2.85 -4.66
CA LEU A 105 0.19 -1.69 -3.77
C LEU A 105 0.16 -2.14 -2.30
N ASN A 106 -0.85 -2.92 -1.94
CA ASN A 106 -1.03 -3.40 -0.56
C ASN A 106 0.01 -4.46 -0.16
N GLU A 107 0.42 -5.32 -1.09
CA GLU A 107 1.55 -6.24 -0.88
C GLU A 107 2.84 -5.47 -0.59
N GLY A 108 3.12 -4.41 -1.36
CA GLY A 108 4.25 -3.53 -1.11
C GLY A 108 4.20 -2.86 0.27
N ALA A 109 3.02 -2.39 0.68
CA ALA A 109 2.80 -1.87 2.02
C ALA A 109 3.06 -2.93 3.13
N ALA A 110 2.60 -4.16 2.93
CA ALA A 110 2.84 -5.26 3.87
C ALA A 110 4.34 -5.59 3.99
N HIS A 111 5.09 -5.56 2.89
CA HIS A 111 6.54 -5.74 2.90
C HIS A 111 7.27 -4.59 3.61
N ILE A 112 6.83 -3.34 3.46
CA ILE A 112 7.36 -2.21 4.25
C ILE A 112 7.16 -2.43 5.75
N LEU A 113 5.97 -2.89 6.16
CA LEU A 113 5.68 -3.21 7.56
C LEU A 113 6.55 -4.36 8.11
N ARG A 114 6.97 -5.29 7.23
CA ARG A 114 7.95 -6.34 7.53
C ARG A 114 9.41 -5.87 7.45
N GLN A 115 9.67 -4.61 7.09
CA GLN A 115 11.00 -4.08 6.77
C GLN A 115 11.71 -4.83 5.63
N ASP A 116 10.95 -5.51 4.77
CA ASP A 116 11.46 -6.16 3.56
C ASP A 116 11.34 -5.20 2.38
N TYR A 117 12.20 -4.17 2.38
CA TYR A 117 12.11 -3.08 1.42
C TYR A 117 12.40 -3.51 -0.01
N ASN A 118 13.22 -4.54 -0.24
CA ASN A 118 13.50 -5.04 -1.59
C ASN A 118 12.26 -5.68 -2.22
N SER A 119 11.55 -6.52 -1.48
CA SER A 119 10.28 -7.07 -1.95
C SER A 119 9.22 -5.98 -2.14
N ALA A 120 9.18 -4.98 -1.23
CA ALA A 120 8.30 -3.84 -1.38
C ALA A 120 8.53 -3.09 -2.71
N LEU A 121 9.79 -2.84 -3.10
CA LEU A 121 10.11 -2.18 -4.37
C LEU A 121 9.57 -2.95 -5.58
N VAL A 122 9.66 -4.28 -5.57
CA VAL A 122 9.13 -5.13 -6.66
C VAL A 122 7.62 -4.96 -6.79
N SER A 123 6.88 -5.12 -5.70
CA SER A 123 5.41 -4.99 -5.72
C SER A 123 4.99 -3.56 -6.07
N LEU A 124 5.65 -2.53 -5.52
CA LEU A 124 5.27 -1.13 -5.77
C LEU A 124 5.59 -0.69 -7.20
N ASN A 125 6.66 -1.18 -7.81
CA ASN A 125 6.91 -0.99 -9.24
C ASN A 125 5.77 -1.58 -10.07
N LYS A 126 5.31 -2.78 -9.73
CA LYS A 126 4.19 -3.42 -10.44
C LYS A 126 2.87 -2.67 -10.23
N ALA A 127 2.62 -2.16 -9.03
CA ALA A 127 1.45 -1.34 -8.74
C ALA A 127 1.41 -0.05 -9.59
N ILE A 128 2.57 0.57 -9.80
CA ILE A 128 2.70 1.76 -10.66
C ILE A 128 2.54 1.40 -12.14
N GLU A 129 3.14 0.29 -12.60
CA GLU A 129 2.99 -0.21 -13.97
C GLU A 129 1.54 -0.52 -14.32
N LEU A 130 0.77 -1.06 -13.36
CA LEU A 130 -0.64 -1.40 -13.51
C LEU A 130 -1.58 -0.23 -13.21
N GLU A 131 -1.06 0.98 -13.02
CA GLU A 131 -1.84 2.19 -12.73
C GLU A 131 -2.85 1.99 -11.58
N SER A 132 -2.35 1.51 -10.43
CA SER A 132 -3.18 1.38 -9.21
C SER A 132 -3.96 2.67 -8.95
N THR A 133 -5.24 2.56 -8.60
CA THR A 133 -6.14 3.70 -8.45
C THR A 133 -5.61 4.77 -7.49
N ASP A 134 -4.97 4.37 -6.40
CA ASP A 134 -4.28 5.26 -5.46
C ASP A 134 -2.80 5.39 -5.83
N LEU A 135 -2.51 5.86 -7.05
CA LEU A 135 -1.16 5.92 -7.59
C LEU A 135 -0.22 6.76 -6.71
N TYR A 136 -0.74 7.83 -6.09
CA TYR A 136 0.00 8.64 -5.12
C TYR A 136 0.53 7.81 -3.94
N ALA A 137 -0.26 6.85 -3.44
CA ALA A 137 0.13 5.96 -2.34
C ALA A 137 1.20 4.95 -2.79
N ALA A 138 1.15 4.47 -4.03
CA ALA A 138 2.18 3.60 -4.57
C ALA A 138 3.54 4.32 -4.66
N TYR A 139 3.56 5.56 -5.16
CA TYR A 139 4.77 6.39 -5.17
C TYR A 139 5.28 6.69 -3.76
N TYR A 140 4.40 7.09 -2.83
CA TYR A 140 4.79 7.35 -1.45
C TYR A 140 5.39 6.11 -0.75
N ASN A 141 4.76 4.95 -0.89
CA ASN A 141 5.29 3.70 -0.33
C ASN A 141 6.63 3.34 -0.99
N ARG A 142 6.78 3.57 -2.30
CA ARG A 142 8.04 3.26 -3.01
C ARG A 142 9.16 4.20 -2.55
N ALA A 143 8.84 5.46 -2.27
CA ALA A 143 9.79 6.41 -1.70
C ALA A 143 10.33 5.93 -0.34
N ILE A 144 9.46 5.43 0.54
CA ILE A 144 9.87 4.83 1.82
C ILE A 144 10.84 3.65 1.60
N ALA A 145 10.51 2.75 0.67
CA ALA A 145 11.35 1.60 0.39
C ALA A 145 12.70 2.00 -0.24
N ARG A 146 12.71 3.00 -1.14
CA ARG A 146 13.93 3.58 -1.73
C ARG A 146 14.82 4.25 -0.70
N GLU A 147 14.24 5.02 0.21
CA GLU A 147 14.98 5.67 1.30
C GLU A 147 15.69 4.62 2.18
N ASN A 148 14.98 3.57 2.58
CA ASN A 148 15.52 2.50 3.41
C ASN A 148 16.51 1.56 2.67
N THR A 149 16.56 1.61 1.34
CA THR A 149 17.56 0.91 0.52
C THR A 149 18.70 1.83 0.05
N GLY A 150 18.69 3.10 0.46
CA GLY A 150 19.76 4.06 0.19
C GLY A 150 19.59 4.90 -1.08
N ASP A 151 18.52 4.70 -1.86
CA ASP A 151 18.19 5.54 -3.02
C ASP A 151 17.45 6.81 -2.58
N LEU A 152 18.17 7.71 -1.92
CA LEU A 152 17.62 8.97 -1.40
C LEU A 152 17.12 9.89 -2.53
N GLN A 153 17.77 9.87 -3.69
CA GLN A 153 17.36 10.68 -4.83
C GLN A 153 16.04 10.18 -5.42
N GLY A 154 15.92 8.87 -5.66
CA GLY A 154 14.70 8.26 -6.13
C GLY A 154 13.56 8.38 -5.11
N ALA A 155 13.86 8.34 -3.81
CA ALA A 155 12.87 8.57 -2.75
C ALA A 155 12.30 9.99 -2.81
N TYR A 156 13.14 11.02 -2.91
CA TYR A 156 12.69 12.41 -3.03
C TYR A 156 11.75 12.62 -4.23
N PHE A 157 12.12 12.08 -5.40
CA PHE A 157 11.29 12.22 -6.60
C PHE A 157 9.98 11.44 -6.50
N ASP A 158 9.97 10.27 -5.87
CA ASP A 158 8.74 9.53 -5.63
C ASP A 158 7.83 10.26 -4.62
N PHE A 159 8.38 10.87 -3.55
CA PHE A 159 7.59 11.72 -2.67
C PHE A 159 7.02 12.93 -3.40
N LYS A 160 7.81 13.58 -4.26
CA LYS A 160 7.32 14.67 -5.12
C LYS A 160 6.18 14.20 -6.03
N GLN A 161 6.33 13.02 -6.65
CA GLN A 161 5.31 12.48 -7.53
C GLN A 161 4.01 12.15 -6.77
N ALA A 162 4.12 11.66 -5.54
CA ALA A 162 2.97 11.45 -4.66
C ALA A 162 2.25 12.78 -4.33
N ASP A 163 3.02 13.84 -4.04
CA ASP A 163 2.49 15.18 -3.79
C ASP A 163 1.80 15.78 -5.04
N ASP A 164 2.44 15.67 -6.21
CA ASP A 164 1.87 16.15 -7.48
C ASP A 164 0.54 15.44 -7.82
N LEU A 165 0.42 14.14 -7.48
CA LEU A 165 -0.79 13.35 -7.72
C LEU A 165 -1.89 13.60 -6.71
N ASN A 166 -1.54 13.87 -5.45
CA ASN A 166 -2.49 14.18 -4.39
C ASN A 166 -1.91 15.22 -3.42
N PRO A 167 -2.10 16.52 -3.70
CA PRO A 167 -1.56 17.59 -2.86
C PRO A 167 -2.17 17.66 -1.45
N ASP A 168 -3.32 17.03 -1.23
CA ASP A 168 -3.98 16.95 0.08
C ASP A 168 -3.37 15.84 0.96
N PHE A 169 -2.55 14.96 0.38
CA PHE A 169 -1.78 13.95 1.11
C PHE A 169 -0.51 14.57 1.70
N GLU A 170 -0.67 15.37 2.76
CA GLU A 170 0.39 16.17 3.39
C GLU A 170 1.63 15.37 3.82
N LEU A 171 1.48 14.06 4.06
CA LEU A 171 2.59 13.18 4.41
C LEU A 171 3.72 13.25 3.37
N ALA A 172 3.42 13.34 2.07
CA ALA A 172 4.45 13.47 1.04
C ALA A 172 5.30 14.73 1.22
N LYS A 173 4.65 15.89 1.44
CA LYS A 173 5.32 17.17 1.72
C LYS A 173 6.17 17.12 2.99
N ILE A 174 5.66 16.48 4.04
CA ILE A 174 6.38 16.29 5.31
C ILE A 174 7.61 15.40 5.14
N GLN A 175 7.56 14.37 4.29
CA GLN A 175 8.75 13.56 3.99
C GLN A 175 9.79 14.38 3.22
N MET A 176 9.36 15.13 2.20
CA MET A 176 10.26 15.94 1.38
C MET A 176 11.00 17.04 2.14
N SER A 177 10.39 17.63 3.18
CA SER A 177 11.01 18.72 3.95
C SER A 177 12.29 18.31 4.70
N ARG A 178 12.52 17.00 4.89
CA ARG A 178 13.76 16.46 5.48
C ARG A 178 14.93 16.39 4.50
N PHE A 179 14.67 16.48 3.20
CA PHE A 179 15.70 16.42 2.18
C PHE A 179 16.33 17.80 1.99
N THR A 180 17.66 17.87 1.95
CA THR A 180 18.36 19.07 1.53
C THR A 180 18.75 18.94 0.07
N VAL A 181 18.30 19.89 -0.75
CA VAL A 181 18.66 19.99 -2.16
C VAL A 181 19.85 20.95 -2.28
N VAL A 182 21.02 20.42 -2.66
CA VAL A 182 22.19 21.25 -2.93
C VAL A 182 22.32 21.43 -4.45
N ALA A 183 22.18 22.68 -4.90
CA ALA A 183 22.54 23.08 -6.25
C ALA A 183 24.04 23.42 -6.26
N ASN A 184 24.78 22.81 -7.18
CA ASN A 184 26.14 23.23 -7.54
C ASN A 184 26.08 24.23 -8.69
#